data_AF-A0A2X4WIH7-F1
#
_entry.id   AF-A0A2X4WIH7-F1
#
_cell.length_a   1.000
_cell.length_b   1.000
_cell.length_c   1.000
_cell.angle_alpha   90.00
_cell.angle_beta   90.00
_cell.angle_gamma   90.00
#
_symmetry.space_group_name_H-M   'P 1'
#
loop_
_entity.id
_entity.type
_entity.pdbx_description
1 polymer ?
#
loop_
_entity_poly.entity_id
_entity_poly.type
_entity_poly.pdbx_seq_one_letter_code
_entity_poly.pdbx_strand_id
1 'polypeptide(L)'
;MMLYVPIGIGLIIGIVTIVLTRLLVKFHQPKFLMNSPGILTLLAAVGLFYVGLSVVRGFEGAAYLILAIIISICAVISLITGNLKKTN
;
A
#
# COMPACT_ATOMS: atom_id res chain seq x y z
N MET A 1 -0.48 -7.73 21.09
CA MET A 1 -1.81 -7.80 20.43
C MET A 1 -2.14 -6.55 19.63
N MET A 2 -1.76 -5.34 20.08
CA MET A 2 -2.19 -4.07 19.45
C MET A 2 -1.24 -3.49 18.39
N LEU A 3 0.04 -3.88 18.35
CA LEU A 3 1.03 -3.32 17.39
C LEU A 3 1.43 -4.35 16.30
N TYR A 4 1.58 -5.63 16.68
CA TYR A 4 1.89 -6.71 15.75
C TYR A 4 0.82 -6.97 14.69
N VAL A 5 -0.46 -6.81 15.06
CA VAL A 5 -1.59 -7.01 14.14
C VAL A 5 -1.56 -5.97 12.99
N PRO A 6 -1.49 -4.65 13.26
CA PRO A 6 -1.38 -3.67 12.18
C PRO A 6 -0.10 -3.83 11.35
N ILE A 7 1.03 -4.22 11.95
CA ILE A 7 2.24 -4.53 11.16
C ILE A 7 1.99 -5.72 10.22
N GLY A 8 1.45 -6.83 10.75
CA GLY A 8 1.19 -8.04 9.97
C GLY A 8 0.19 -7.80 8.83
N ILE A 9 -0.93 -7.13 9.14
CA ILE A 9 -1.95 -6.77 8.15
C ILE A 9 -1.35 -5.85 7.08
N GLY A 10 -0.57 -4.84 7.49
CA GLY A 10 0.09 -3.92 6.56
C GLY A 10 1.03 -4.62 5.58
N LEU A 11 1.83 -5.58 6.08
CA LEU A 11 2.71 -6.38 5.25
C LEU A 11 1.93 -7.28 4.30
N ILE A 12 0.87 -7.94 4.76
CA ILE A 12 0.02 -8.78 3.90
C ILE A 12 -0.59 -7.95 2.77
N ILE A 13 -1.20 -6.80 3.10
CA ILE A 13 -1.79 -5.89 2.11
C ILE A 13 -0.73 -5.38 1.14
N GLY A 14 0.44 -5.02 1.65
CA GLY A 14 1.57 -4.55 0.84
C GLY A 14 2.08 -5.60 -0.14
N ILE A 15 2.28 -6.84 0.32
CA ILE A 15 2.70 -7.97 -0.52
C ILE A 15 1.64 -8.24 -1.60
N VAL A 16 0.36 -8.30 -1.22
CA VAL A 16 -0.74 -8.51 -2.17
C VAL A 16 -0.76 -7.41 -3.24
N THR A 17 -0.58 -6.15 -2.86
CA THR A 17 -0.50 -5.02 -3.79
C THR A 17 0.64 -5.20 -4.80
N ILE A 18 1.84 -5.54 -4.32
CA ILE A 18 3.01 -5.72 -5.18
C ILE A 18 2.84 -6.92 -6.12
N VAL A 19 2.32 -8.04 -5.62
CA VAL A 19 2.06 -9.25 -6.42
C VAL A 19 1.02 -8.96 -7.50
N LEU A 20 -0.06 -8.25 -7.17
CA LEU A 20 -1.09 -7.87 -8.13
C LEU A 20 -0.51 -6.97 -9.23
N THR A 21 0.28 -5.96 -8.86
CA THR A 21 0.96 -5.11 -9.84
C THR A 21 1.90 -5.90 -10.75
N ARG A 22 2.72 -6.80 -10.19
CA ARG A 22 3.58 -7.69 -10.98
C ARG A 22 2.79 -8.58 -11.93
N LEU A 23 1.63 -9.06 -11.51
CA LEU A 23 0.73 -9.86 -12.34
C LEU A 23 0.21 -9.04 -13.53
N LEU A 24 -0.31 -7.83 -13.30
CA LEU A 24 -0.78 -6.94 -14.37
C LEU A 24 0.35 -6.56 -15.34
N VAL A 25 1.55 -6.35 -14.80
CA VAL A 25 2.77 -6.10 -15.59
C VAL A 25 3.17 -7.31 -16.43
N LYS A 26 2.92 -8.55 -15.97
CA LYS A 26 3.17 -9.78 -16.75
C LYS A 26 2.18 -9.92 -17.90
N PHE A 27 0.94 -9.45 -17.72
CA PHE A 27 -0.12 -9.49 -18.73
C PHE A 27 -0.08 -8.32 -19.74
N HIS A 28 1.01 -7.56 -19.81
CA HIS A 28 1.19 -6.41 -20.73
C HIS A 28 0.00 -5.43 -20.73
N GLN A 29 -0.61 -5.25 -19.56
CA GLN A 29 -1.76 -4.35 -19.40
C GLN A 29 -1.35 -2.90 -19.63
N PRO A 30 -2.30 -2.00 -19.96
CA PRO A 30 -1.98 -0.59 -20.13
C PRO A 30 -1.46 0.00 -18.81
N LYS A 31 -0.58 1.02 -18.90
CA LYS A 31 0.07 1.69 -17.76
C LYS A 31 -0.92 2.11 -16.67
N PHE A 32 -2.09 2.60 -17.08
CA PHE A 32 -3.13 3.03 -16.16
C PHE A 32 -3.59 1.88 -15.26
N LEU A 33 -3.79 0.69 -15.84
CA LEU A 33 -4.18 -0.50 -15.11
C LEU A 33 -3.04 -1.03 -14.24
N MET A 34 -1.81 -1.03 -14.74
CA MET A 34 -0.63 -1.47 -13.97
C MET A 34 -0.37 -0.60 -12.73
N ASN A 35 -0.58 0.71 -12.82
CA ASN A 35 -0.39 1.63 -11.69
C ASN A 35 -1.61 1.68 -10.75
N SER A 36 -2.77 1.18 -11.20
CA SER A 36 -4.01 1.22 -10.42
C SER A 36 -3.90 0.60 -9.01
N PRO A 37 -3.24 -0.55 -8.80
CA PRO A 37 -3.13 -1.11 -7.44
C PRO A 37 -2.29 -0.20 -6.56
N GLY A 38 -1.18 0.36 -7.07
CA GLY A 38 -0.34 1.29 -6.32
C GLY A 38 -1.06 2.58 -5.95
N ILE A 39 -1.85 3.16 -6.87
CA ILE A 39 -2.63 4.39 -6.62
C ILE A 39 -3.71 4.13 -5.57
N LEU A 40 -4.47 3.05 -5.72
CA LEU A 40 -5.53 2.67 -4.77
C LEU A 40 -4.97 2.43 -3.37
N THR A 41 -3.85 1.72 -3.29
CA THR A 41 -3.18 1.43 -2.01
C THR A 41 -2.62 2.71 -1.37
N LEU A 42 -2.15 3.68 -2.16
CA LEU A 42 -1.72 4.98 -1.65
C LEU A 42 -2.90 5.79 -1.10
N LEU A 43 -4.04 5.82 -1.80
CA LEU A 43 -5.26 6.48 -1.33
C LEU A 43 -5.77 5.86 -0.03
N ALA A 44 -5.73 4.53 0.09
CA ALA A 44 -6.08 3.83 1.32
C ALA A 44 -5.15 4.24 2.48
N ALA A 45 -3.84 4.38 2.22
CA ALA A 45 -2.90 4.81 3.24
C ALA A 45 -3.17 6.25 3.72
N VAL A 46 -3.52 7.17 2.82
CA VAL A 46 -3.93 8.53 3.19
C VAL A 46 -5.18 8.52 4.08
N GLY A 47 -6.17 7.67 3.76
CA GLY A 47 -7.34 7.47 4.62
C GLY A 47 -6.97 6.95 6.01
N LEU A 48 -6.04 5.99 6.09
CA LEU A 48 -5.55 5.46 7.37
C LEU A 48 -4.77 6.50 8.18
N PHE A 49 -4.01 7.39 7.54
CA PHE A 49 -3.37 8.53 8.20
C PHE A 49 -4.42 9.46 8.82
N TYR A 50 -5.48 9.79 8.07
CA TYR A 50 -6.56 10.62 8.61
C TYR A 50 -7.22 9.97 9.83
N VAL A 51 -7.53 8.67 9.75
CA VAL A 51 -8.14 7.93 10.86
C VAL A 51 -7.22 7.89 12.08
N GLY A 52 -5.93 7.58 11.88
CA GLY A 52 -4.95 7.47 12.97
C GLY A 52 -4.57 8.80 13.63
N LEU A 53 -4.72 9.93 12.94
CA LEU A 53 -4.46 11.28 13.48
C LEU A 53 -5.71 11.95 14.06
N SER A 54 -6.86 11.78 13.42
CA SER A 54 -8.04 12.63 13.67
C SER A 54 -9.17 11.89 14.39
N VAL A 55 -9.31 10.58 14.17
CA VAL A 55 -10.47 9.81 14.66
C VAL A 55 -10.11 8.94 15.85
N VAL A 56 -9.07 8.12 15.71
CA VAL A 56 -8.63 7.18 16.75
C VAL A 56 -7.45 7.79 17.49
N ARG A 57 -7.53 7.87 18.83
CA ARG A 57 -6.48 8.47 19.68
C ARG A 57 -5.76 7.42 20.52
N GLY A 58 -4.62 7.81 21.08
CA GLY A 58 -3.81 6.94 21.93
C GLY A 58 -3.09 5.85 21.16
N PHE A 59 -2.89 4.69 21.79
CA PHE A 59 -2.06 3.61 21.24
C PHE A 59 -2.63 3.00 19.96
N GLU A 60 -3.96 2.91 19.84
CA GLU A 60 -4.62 2.40 18.64
C GLU A 60 -4.43 3.33 17.44
N GLY A 61 -4.53 4.65 17.65
CA GLY A 61 -4.26 5.65 16.62
C GLY A 61 -2.85 5.51 16.07
N ALA A 62 -1.84 5.38 16.95
CA ALA A 62 -0.46 5.13 16.56
C ALA A 62 -0.30 3.84 15.74
N ALA A 63 -1.09 2.80 16.06
CA ALA A 63 -1.07 1.54 15.33
C ALA A 63 -1.62 1.69 13.89
N TYR A 64 -2.67 2.50 13.69
CA TYR A 64 -3.16 2.87 12.35
C TYR A 64 -2.14 3.69 11.56
N LEU A 65 -1.36 4.55 12.21
CA LEU A 65 -0.28 5.30 11.54
C LEU A 65 0.86 4.38 11.10
N ILE A 66 1.26 3.43 11.94
CA ILE A 66 2.27 2.42 11.58
C ILE A 66 1.80 1.60 10.38
N LEU A 67 0.53 1.17 10.39
CA LEU A 67 -0.10 0.49 9.26
C LEU A 67 -0.08 1.35 7.99
N ALA A 68 -0.45 2.63 8.09
CA ALA A 68 -0.45 3.56 6.98
C ALA A 68 0.95 3.76 6.37
N ILE A 69 1.99 3.83 7.20
CA ILE A 69 3.39 3.96 6.76
C ILE A 69 3.82 2.73 5.95
N ILE A 70 3.57 1.52 6.48
CA ILE A 70 3.95 0.26 5.80
C ILE A 70 3.27 0.15 4.43
N ILE A 71 1.97 0.42 4.39
CA ILE A 71 1.18 0.35 3.17
C ILE A 71 1.62 1.43 2.16
N SER A 72 1.97 2.64 2.62
CA SER A 72 2.50 3.72 1.78
C SER A 72 3.82 3.32 1.10
N ILE A 73 4.75 2.72 1.85
CA ILE A 73 6.02 2.24 1.29
C ILE A 73 5.77 1.18 0.21
N CYS A 74 4.87 0.22 0.48
CA CYS A 74 4.51 -0.80 -0.51
C CYS A 74 3.82 -0.22 -1.75
N ALA A 75 2.96 0.81 -1.57
CA ALA A 75 2.32 1.52 -2.68
C ALA A 75 3.36 2.19 -3.59
N VAL A 76 4.36 2.86 -3.01
CA VAL A 76 5.46 3.47 -3.76
C VAL A 76 6.27 2.41 -4.52
N ILE A 77 6.65 1.30 -3.87
CA ILE A 77 7.36 0.19 -4.52
C ILE A 77 6.54 -0.39 -5.68
N SER A 78 5.23 -0.54 -5.49
CA SER A 78 4.31 -1.01 -6.52
C SER A 78 4.28 -0.07 -7.72
N LEU A 79 4.16 1.24 -7.50
CA LEU A 79 4.18 2.24 -8.59
C LEU A 79 5.51 2.24 -9.34
N ILE A 80 6.64 2.14 -8.63
CA ILE A 80 7.96 2.04 -9.25
C ILE A 80 8.02 0.78 -10.13
N THR A 81 7.57 -0.38 -9.61
CA THR A 81 7.54 -1.64 -10.36
C THR A 81 6.71 -1.54 -11.65
N GLY A 82 5.54 -0.89 -11.59
CA GLY A 82 4.68 -0.66 -12.74
C GLY A 82 5.33 0.22 -13.82
N ASN A 83 6.17 1.18 -13.42
CA ASN A 83 6.83 2.10 -14.35
C ASN A 83 8.18 1.59 -14.90
N LEU A 84 8.94 0.81 -14.12
CA LEU A 84 10.27 0.32 -14.52
C LEU A 84 10.23 -0.73 -15.64
N LYS A 85 9.20 -1.60 -15.70
CA LYS A 85 9.14 -2.70 -16.68
C LYS A 85 8.81 -2.25 -18.11
N LYS A 86 8.74 -0.94 -18.39
CA LYS A 86 8.62 -0.39 -19.75
C LYS A 86 9.99 -0.04 -20.37
N THR A 87 11.09 -0.05 -19.62
CA THR A 87 12.43 0.25 -20.16
C THR A 87 13.19 -1.03 -20.54
N ASN A 88 12.53 -1.93 -21.25
CA ASN A 88 13.10 -3.05 -22.02
C ASN A 88 12.05 -3.48 -23.05
#